data_AF-A0A7C4CSG4-F1
#
_entry.id   AF-A0A7C4CSG4-F1
#
_cell.length_a   1.000
_cell.length_b   1.000
_cell.length_c   1.000
_cell.angle_alpha   90.00
_cell.angle_beta   90.00
_cell.angle_gamma   90.00
#
_symmetry.space_group_name_H-M   'P 1'
#
loop_
_entity.id
_entity.type
_entity.pdbx_description
1 polymer ?
#
loop_
_entity_poly.entity_id
_entity_poly.type
_entity_poly.pdbx_seq_one_letter_code
_entity_poly.pdbx_strand_id
1 'polypeptide(L)'
;GILASIRASDYRYILRYPGARLLHASTEPPLLRVFVANEVADEIRRGGNLFARHVLYMDEDLRPWDEVLIVDEDDRLCGVGRLLLSPSEILYFTRGVAVITRDSEWSGGGVEE
;
A
#
# COMPACT_ATOMS: atom_id res chain seq x y z
N GLY A 1 17.02 7.04 1.80
CA GLY A 1 16.11 7.74 0.85
C GLY A 1 15.09 8.55 1.63
N ILE A 2 14.27 9.34 0.93
CA ILE A 2 13.15 10.08 1.53
C ILE A 2 12.17 9.07 2.15
N LEU A 3 11.75 9.31 3.40
CA LEU A 3 10.82 8.42 4.11
C LEU A 3 9.36 8.76 3.79
N ALA A 4 9.04 10.05 3.84
CA ALA A 4 7.74 10.59 3.46
C ALA A 4 7.90 12.07 3.10
N SER A 5 6.90 12.61 2.41
CA SER A 5 6.73 14.07 2.24
C SER A 5 5.36 14.49 2.77
N ILE A 6 5.14 15.79 2.97
CA ILE A 6 3.84 16.33 3.32
C ILE A 6 3.28 17.03 2.08
N ARG A 7 2.05 16.69 1.70
CA ARG A 7 1.39 17.33 0.57
C ARG A 7 0.83 18.70 0.99
N ALA A 8 1.21 19.75 0.27
CA ALA A 8 0.80 21.11 0.59
C ALA A 8 -0.73 21.34 0.57
N SER A 9 -1.47 20.61 -0.28
CA SER A 9 -2.91 20.84 -0.47
C SER A 9 -3.78 20.41 0.72
N ASP A 10 -3.36 19.39 1.47
CA ASP A 10 -4.18 18.80 2.53
C ASP A 10 -3.37 18.30 3.73
N TYR A 11 -2.09 18.64 3.80
CA TYR A 11 -1.17 18.31 4.90
C TYR A 11 -1.06 16.82 5.23
N ARG A 12 -1.45 15.94 4.30
CA ARG A 12 -1.29 14.49 4.45
C ARG A 12 0.12 14.05 4.13
N TYR A 13 0.57 13.02 4.82
CA TYR A 13 1.80 12.33 4.47
C TYR A 13 1.65 11.60 3.14
N ILE A 14 2.71 11.67 2.33
CA ILE A 14 2.92 10.81 1.18
C ILE A 14 4.07 9.88 1.55
N LEU A 15 3.72 8.65 1.91
CA LEU A 15 4.67 7.66 2.37
C LEU A 15 5.45 7.09 1.17
N ARG A 16 6.77 6.94 1.35
CA ARG A 16 7.67 6.31 0.36
C ARG A 16 8.11 4.94 0.86
N TYR A 17 8.59 4.09 -0.03
CA TYR A 17 8.94 2.70 0.30
C TYR A 17 9.95 2.58 1.47
N PRO A 18 11.01 3.41 1.57
CA PRO A 18 11.89 3.38 2.73
C PRO A 18 11.20 3.69 4.06
N GLY A 19 10.24 4.62 4.07
CA GLY A 19 9.43 4.93 5.26
C GLY A 19 8.42 3.82 5.58
N ALA A 20 7.83 3.23 4.55
CA ALA A 20 6.93 2.09 4.68
C ALA A 20 7.63 0.89 5.33
N ARG A 21 8.90 0.60 4.98
CA ARG A 21 9.70 -0.44 5.64
C ARG A 21 9.89 -0.22 7.13
N LEU A 22 10.10 1.03 7.55
CA LEU A 22 10.25 1.37 8.97
C LEU A 22 8.93 1.22 9.72
N LEU A 23 7.82 1.68 9.14
CA LEU A 23 6.49 1.49 9.72
C LEU A 23 6.13 0.01 9.80
N HIS A 24 6.34 -0.75 8.73
CA HIS A 24 6.13 -2.19 8.69
C HIS A 24 6.88 -2.90 9.82
N ALA A 25 8.18 -2.59 10.01
CA ALA A 25 8.98 -3.19 11.07
C ALA A 25 8.62 -2.73 12.50
N SER A 26 7.88 -1.63 12.67
CA SER A 26 7.55 -1.04 13.98
C SER A 26 6.08 -1.18 14.38
N THR A 27 5.26 -1.79 13.53
CA THR A 27 3.84 -2.01 13.77
C THR A 27 3.49 -3.46 13.44
N GLU A 28 2.57 -4.07 14.19
CA GLU A 28 2.15 -5.45 14.00
C GLU A 28 0.89 -5.55 13.13
N PRO A 29 0.71 -6.62 12.35
CA PRO A 29 -0.55 -6.88 11.66
C PRO A 29 -1.77 -6.86 12.60
N PRO A 30 -2.93 -6.34 12.14
CA PRO A 30 -3.17 -5.84 10.79
C PRO A 30 -2.80 -4.35 10.59
N LEU A 31 -2.30 -3.64 11.61
CA LEU A 31 -2.18 -2.17 11.61
C LEU A 31 -1.52 -1.62 10.34
N LEU A 32 -2.24 -0.73 9.62
CA LEU A 32 -1.84 -0.13 8.33
C LEU A 32 -1.71 -1.09 7.13
N ARG A 33 -1.96 -2.40 7.28
CA ARG A 33 -1.81 -3.38 6.20
C ARG A 33 -3.06 -3.53 5.34
N VAL A 34 -2.80 -3.79 4.06
CA VAL A 34 -3.74 -4.41 3.11
C VAL A 34 -3.10 -5.68 2.59
N PHE A 35 -3.66 -6.84 2.96
CA PHE A 35 -3.17 -8.15 2.55
C PHE A 35 -3.73 -8.51 1.18
N VAL A 36 -2.85 -8.96 0.30
CA VAL A 36 -3.19 -9.30 -1.08
C VAL A 36 -2.83 -10.75 -1.38
N ALA A 37 -3.59 -11.35 -2.31
CA ALA A 37 -3.27 -12.67 -2.81
C ALA A 37 -1.86 -12.70 -3.44
N ASN A 38 -1.10 -13.76 -3.16
CA ASN A 38 0.27 -13.92 -3.66
C ASN A 38 0.39 -13.80 -5.19
N GLU A 39 -0.66 -14.18 -5.93
CA GLU A 39 -0.71 -14.09 -7.40
C GLU A 39 -0.56 -12.66 -7.95
N VAL A 40 -0.90 -11.62 -7.16
CA VAL A 40 -0.77 -10.21 -7.57
C VAL A 40 0.38 -9.48 -6.89
N ALA A 41 1.03 -10.09 -5.89
CA ALA A 41 2.07 -9.44 -5.11
C ALA A 41 3.21 -8.88 -5.98
N ASP A 42 3.62 -9.62 -7.00
CA ASP A 42 4.67 -9.21 -7.94
C ASP A 42 4.27 -8.05 -8.86
N GLU A 43 2.99 -7.91 -9.19
CA GLU A 43 2.50 -6.74 -9.94
C GLU A 43 2.59 -5.48 -9.08
N ILE A 44 2.22 -5.58 -7.79
CA ILE A 44 2.34 -4.48 -6.84
C ILE A 44 3.80 -4.09 -6.59
N ARG A 45 4.70 -5.08 -6.44
CA ARG A 45 6.15 -4.85 -6.31
C ARG A 45 6.74 -4.04 -7.45
N ARG A 46 6.17 -4.17 -8.66
CA ARG A 46 6.55 -3.40 -9.86
C ARG A 46 5.82 -2.06 -10.00
N GLY A 47 4.98 -1.68 -9.03
CA GLY A 47 4.27 -0.40 -9.00
C GLY A 47 2.84 -0.43 -9.54
N GLY A 48 2.28 -1.62 -9.82
CA GLY A 48 0.88 -1.77 -10.21
C GLY A 48 -0.08 -1.35 -9.10
N ASN A 49 -1.29 -0.91 -9.48
CA ASN A 49 -2.35 -0.57 -8.53
C ASN A 49 -3.04 -1.84 -8.01
N LEU A 50 -3.49 -1.81 -6.75
CA LEU A 50 -4.22 -2.92 -6.16
C LEU A 50 -5.72 -2.81 -6.46
N PHE A 51 -6.30 -3.85 -7.03
CA PHE A 51 -7.74 -3.97 -7.23
C PHE A 51 -8.42 -4.67 -6.04
N ALA A 52 -9.66 -4.25 -5.71
CA ALA A 52 -10.42 -4.72 -4.56
C ALA A 52 -10.59 -6.25 -4.53
N ARG A 53 -10.83 -6.87 -5.69
CA ARG A 53 -10.99 -8.33 -5.81
C ARG A 53 -9.80 -9.17 -5.36
N HIS A 54 -8.61 -8.56 -5.22
CA HIS A 54 -7.39 -9.26 -4.80
C HIS A 54 -7.04 -8.98 -3.33
N VAL A 55 -7.84 -8.19 -2.61
CA VAL A 55 -7.66 -7.94 -1.18
C VAL A 55 -8.25 -9.12 -0.41
N LEU A 56 -7.45 -9.73 0.45
CA LEU A 56 -7.85 -10.87 1.28
C LEU A 56 -8.45 -10.40 2.61
N TYR A 57 -7.73 -9.51 3.29
CA TYR A 57 -8.15 -8.84 4.51
C TYR A 57 -7.30 -7.58 4.70
N MET A 58 -7.72 -6.67 5.58
CA MET A 58 -7.01 -5.42 5.84
C MET A 58 -7.38 -4.86 7.21
N ASP A 59 -6.62 -3.89 7.68
CA ASP A 59 -6.93 -3.11 8.87
C ASP A 59 -8.30 -2.41 8.75
N GLU A 60 -9.22 -2.74 9.66
CA GLU A 60 -10.59 -2.22 9.68
C GLU A 60 -10.66 -0.75 10.18
N ASP A 61 -9.61 -0.27 10.84
CA ASP A 61 -9.54 1.12 11.32
C ASP A 61 -9.06 2.10 10.25
N LEU A 62 -8.60 1.60 9.09
CA LEU A 62 -8.25 2.43 7.95
C LEU A 62 -9.46 3.22 7.41
N ARG A 63 -9.17 4.39 6.85
CA ARG A 63 -10.15 5.27 6.23
C ARG A 63 -9.78 5.55 4.78
N PRO A 64 -10.76 5.93 3.94
CA PRO A 64 -10.47 6.43 2.60
C PRO A 64 -9.39 7.52 2.65
N TRP A 65 -8.46 7.47 1.70
CA TRP A 65 -7.31 8.38 1.56
C TRP A 65 -6.15 8.17 2.53
N ASP A 66 -6.21 7.18 3.41
CA ASP A 66 -5.06 6.82 4.26
C ASP A 66 -3.93 6.21 3.44
N GLU A 67 -2.71 6.39 3.95
CA GLU A 67 -1.52 5.70 3.46
C GLU A 67 -1.48 4.29 4.05
N VAL A 68 -1.26 3.31 3.18
CA VAL A 68 -1.33 1.90 3.54
C VAL A 68 -0.11 1.12 3.07
N LEU A 69 0.23 0.09 3.83
CA LEU A 69 1.25 -0.90 3.53
C LEU A 69 0.56 -2.04 2.76
N ILE A 70 0.96 -2.27 1.51
CA ILE A 70 0.46 -3.42 0.75
C ILE A 70 1.41 -4.58 1.01
N VAL A 71 0.87 -5.67 1.56
CA VAL A 71 1.64 -6.85 1.97
C VAL A 71 1.09 -8.12 1.34
N ASP A 72 1.95 -9.11 1.12
CA ASP A 72 1.53 -10.45 0.71
C ASP A 72 1.00 -11.27 1.89
N GLU A 73 0.63 -12.53 1.64
CA GLU A 73 0.04 -13.43 2.64
C GLU A 73 0.99 -13.74 3.82
N ASP A 74 2.30 -13.58 3.62
CA ASP A 74 3.34 -13.80 4.64
C ASP A 74 3.76 -12.47 5.33
N ASP A 75 2.96 -11.40 5.20
CA ASP A 75 3.26 -10.04 5.67
C ASP A 75 4.57 -9.46 5.09
N ARG A 76 4.97 -9.84 3.87
CA ARG A 76 6.10 -9.19 3.20
C ARG A 76 5.63 -7.94 2.46
N LEU A 77 6.31 -6.83 2.69
CA LEU A 77 5.98 -5.53 2.09
C LEU A 77 6.20 -5.51 0.57
N CYS A 78 5.10 -5.44 -0.18
CA CYS A 78 5.10 -5.36 -1.64
C CYS A 78 5.20 -3.90 -2.11
N GLY A 79 4.50 -2.99 -1.44
CA GLY A 79 4.46 -1.58 -1.82
C GLY A 79 3.71 -0.71 -0.83
N VAL A 80 3.60 0.57 -1.16
CA VAL A 80 2.87 1.56 -0.38
C VAL A 80 1.99 2.39 -1.29
N GLY A 81 0.81 2.75 -0.79
CA GLY A 81 -0.13 3.50 -1.59
C GLY A 81 -1.20 4.18 -0.77
N ARG A 82 -2.20 4.68 -1.48
CA ARG A 82 -3.35 5.36 -0.91
C ARG A 82 -4.61 4.55 -1.09
N LEU A 83 -5.33 4.30 0.00
CA LEU A 83 -6.63 3.68 -0.02
C LEU A 83 -7.69 4.58 -0.69
N LEU A 84 -8.59 4.02 -1.50
CA LEU A 84 -9.65 4.78 -2.16
C LEU A 84 -11.01 4.71 -1.48
N LEU A 85 -11.31 3.58 -0.84
CA LEU A 85 -12.61 3.29 -0.22
C LEU A 85 -12.38 2.76 1.20
N SER A 86 -13.44 2.64 1.99
CA SER A 86 -13.36 2.07 3.34
C SER A 86 -13.03 0.57 3.28
N PRO A 87 -12.46 -0.01 4.36
CA PRO A 87 -12.24 -1.46 4.45
C PRO A 87 -13.49 -2.28 4.14
N SER A 88 -14.64 -1.88 4.71
CA SER A 88 -15.93 -2.54 4.48
C SER A 88 -16.36 -2.52 3.01
N GLU A 89 -16.12 -1.41 2.30
CA GLU A 89 -16.45 -1.30 0.88
C GLU A 89 -15.49 -2.14 0.02
N ILE A 90 -14.20 -2.11 0.32
CA ILE A 90 -13.18 -2.85 -0.43
C ILE A 90 -13.40 -4.35 -0.32
N LEU A 91 -13.67 -4.85 0.88
CA LEU A 91 -13.93 -6.28 1.13
C LEU A 91 -15.28 -6.73 0.55
N TYR A 92 -16.22 -5.80 0.35
CA TYR A 92 -17.50 -6.09 -0.29
C TYR A 92 -17.44 -6.09 -1.83
N PHE A 93 -16.64 -5.20 -2.43
CA PHE A 93 -16.62 -5.01 -3.89
C PHE A 93 -15.71 -6.01 -4.62
N THR A 94 -16.24 -6.60 -5.70
CA THR A 94 -15.49 -7.50 -6.61
C THR A 94 -14.80 -6.78 -7.78
N ARG A 95 -14.82 -5.44 -7.81
CA ARG A 95 -14.28 -4.61 -8.90
C ARG A 95 -13.82 -3.26 -8.39
N GLY A 96 -12.96 -2.60 -9.16
CA GLY A 96 -12.42 -1.27 -8.84
C GLY A 96 -11.05 -1.32 -8.15
N VAL A 97 -10.39 -0.17 -8.12
CA VAL A 97 -9.08 0.00 -7.47
C VAL A 97 -9.31 0.19 -5.97
N ALA A 98 -8.64 -0.61 -5.14
CA ALA A 98 -8.62 -0.46 -3.69
C ALA A 98 -7.51 0.50 -3.25
N VAL A 99 -6.31 0.35 -3.80
CA VAL A 99 -5.14 1.17 -3.46
C VAL A 99 -4.46 1.69 -4.71
N ILE A 100 -4.23 3.01 -4.75
CA ILE A 100 -3.34 3.62 -5.75
C ILE A 100 -1.92 3.56 -5.23
N THR A 101 -1.10 2.73 -5.86
CA THR A 101 0.31 2.53 -5.47
C THR A 101 1.12 3.78 -5.80
N ARG A 102 2.00 4.17 -4.87
CA ARG A 102 2.84 5.37 -4.99
C ARG A 102 4.32 5.05 -5.10
N ASP A 103 4.74 4.00 -4.42
CA ASP A 103 6.11 3.53 -4.36
C ASP A 103 6.08 2.04 -4.09
N SER A 104 7.08 1.31 -4.56
CA SER A 104 7.12 -0.15 -4.43
C SER A 104 8.56 -0.61 -4.25
N GLU A 105 8.74 -1.90 -3.98
CA GLU A 105 10.08 -2.48 -3.78
C GLU A 105 11.04 -2.20 -4.95
N TRP A 106 10.51 -2.16 -6.18
CA TRP A 106 11.29 -2.01 -7.42
C TRP A 106 11.28 -0.61 -8.02
N SER A 107 10.80 0.41 -7.31
CA SER A 107 10.74 1.79 -7.84
C SER A 107 12.11 2.45 -8.05
N GLY A 108 13.22 1.71 -7.87
CA GLY A 108 14.56 2.04 -8.35
C GLY A 108 14.79 1.59 -9.78
N GLY A 109 14.19 2.30 -10.75
CA GLY A 109 14.82 2.41 -12.07
C GLY A 109 16.15 3.14 -11.90
N GLY A 110 17.23 2.53 -12.39
CA GLY A 110 18.55 3.15 -12.38
C GLY A 110 18.50 4.57 -12.94
N VAL A 111 19.18 5.49 -12.26
CA VAL A 111 19.89 6.52 -12.99
C VAL A 111 21.02 5.77 -13.68
N GLU A 112 20.83 5.39 -14.95
CA GLU A 112 21.97 5.17 -15.83
C GLU A 112 22.65 6.54 -16.00
N GLU A 113 23.96 6.58 -15.75
CA GLU A 113 24.85 7.69 -16.14
C GLU A 113 24.87 7.88 -17.66
#